data_AF-A0A7N2LJI6-F1
#
_entry.id   AF-A0A7N2LJI6-F1
#
_cell.length_a   1.000
_cell.length_b   1.000
_cell.length_c   1.000
_cell.angle_alpha   90.00
_cell.angle_beta   90.00
_cell.angle_gamma   90.00
#
_symmetry.space_group_name_H-M   'P 1'
#
loop_
_entity.id
_entity.type
_entity.pdbx_description
1 polymer ?
#
loop_
_entity_poly.entity_id
_entity_poly.type
_entity_poly.pdbx_seq_one_letter_code
_entity_poly.pdbx_strand_id
1 'polypeptide(L)'
;MVYAQPSDKEVEAFQKLHPRTSSFLNVSWKNNVNPPLFDAYHELDIDEFHAVRRILSYPGSPPYLLVGPLISTEVERYVPELKASARTGVVVCEAVIEIYKTSEENRVLICAPINHTCDALMTRLMEVIPESDMFRANAAFREMDRVPSDILRSCPVKDECFECPPLPILQEFKIILSTYVSSFRLYNEGIAAGHFSHIFLVDASSTTEQGRLKL
;
A
#
# COMPACT_ATOMS: atom_id res chain seq x y z
N MET A 1 16.70 15.61 -7.54
CA MET A 1 16.01 16.17 -8.73
C MET A 1 16.03 15.08 -9.80
N VAL A 2 14.91 14.51 -10.26
CA VAL A 2 13.79 15.18 -10.94
C VAL A 2 12.44 14.61 -10.48
N TYR A 3 11.56 15.54 -10.09
CA TYR A 3 10.12 15.40 -10.00
C TYR A 3 9.51 15.84 -11.35
N ALA A 4 8.38 15.27 -11.77
CA ALA A 4 7.36 16.10 -12.40
C ALA A 4 6.72 16.91 -11.27
N GLN A 5 6.86 18.25 -11.29
CA GLN A 5 6.53 19.14 -10.17
C GLN A 5 5.08 18.93 -9.70
N PRO A 6 4.87 18.39 -8.49
CA PRO A 6 3.64 18.61 -7.76
C PRO A 6 3.64 20.08 -7.33
N SER A 7 2.50 20.73 -7.38
CA SER A 7 2.28 22.05 -6.79
C SER A 7 2.61 22.04 -5.29
N ASP A 8 3.06 23.17 -4.75
CA ASP A 8 3.42 23.30 -3.32
C ASP A 8 2.30 22.81 -2.37
N LYS A 9 1.04 22.85 -2.84
CA LYS A 9 -0.15 22.35 -2.15
C LYS A 9 -0.18 20.84 -1.98
N GLU A 10 0.38 20.07 -2.92
CA GLU A 10 0.37 18.59 -2.91
C GLU A 10 1.41 18.02 -1.94
N VAL A 11 2.54 18.71 -1.77
CA VAL A 11 3.54 18.42 -0.73
C VAL A 11 2.99 18.76 0.65
N GLU A 12 2.32 19.91 0.77
CA GLU A 12 1.67 20.34 2.01
C GLU A 12 0.48 19.43 2.38
N ALA A 13 -0.25 18.90 1.39
CA ALA A 13 -1.34 17.94 1.54
C ALA A 13 -0.86 16.58 2.07
N PHE A 14 0.26 16.05 1.55
CA PHE A 14 0.88 14.83 2.10
C PHE A 14 1.29 15.02 3.56
N GLN A 15 1.86 16.17 3.92
CA GLN A 15 2.15 16.52 5.31
C GLN A 15 0.88 16.70 6.16
N LYS A 16 -0.24 17.12 5.56
CA LYS A 16 -1.55 17.28 6.22
C LYS A 16 -2.36 15.99 6.36
N LEU A 17 -2.16 14.96 5.52
CA LEU A 17 -2.60 13.58 5.77
C LEU A 17 -1.93 12.98 7.00
N HIS A 18 -0.73 13.47 7.32
CA HIS A 18 0.12 12.98 8.38
C HIS A 18 0.49 14.10 9.37
N PRO A 19 -0.49 14.80 9.98
CA PRO A 19 -0.24 16.10 10.58
C PRO A 19 0.52 16.03 11.91
N ARG A 20 0.56 14.89 12.62
CA ARG A 20 1.31 14.73 13.88
C ARG A 20 1.64 13.26 14.20
N THR A 21 2.93 12.95 14.31
CA THR A 21 3.53 11.91 15.18
C THR A 21 3.39 12.24 16.68
N SER A 22 2.42 13.08 17.09
CA SER A 22 2.33 13.60 18.45
C SER A 22 0.94 14.09 18.82
N SER A 23 -0.02 13.18 18.96
CA SER A 23 -1.11 13.27 19.96
C SER A 23 -2.02 12.05 19.84
N PHE A 24 -1.81 11.11 20.77
CA PHE A 24 -2.62 9.93 20.97
C PHE A 24 -3.99 10.34 21.50
N LEU A 25 -5.07 10.00 20.78
CA LEU A 25 -6.40 9.97 21.37
C LEU A 25 -6.78 8.54 21.68
N ASN A 26 -7.13 8.34 22.94
CA ASN A 26 -7.57 7.10 23.55
C ASN A 26 -8.66 6.43 22.73
N VAL A 27 -8.34 5.27 22.19
CA VAL A 27 -9.30 4.34 21.65
C VAL A 27 -9.14 3.04 22.44
N SER A 28 -10.02 2.84 23.42
CA SER A 28 -10.03 1.65 24.27
C SER A 28 -10.72 0.52 23.53
N TRP A 29 -9.99 -0.48 23.02
CA TRP A 29 -10.62 -1.72 22.57
C TRP A 29 -9.91 -2.96 23.08
N LYS A 30 -10.73 -3.80 23.71
CA LYS A 30 -10.45 -5.20 23.99
C LYS A 30 -10.71 -5.97 22.70
N ASN A 31 -9.80 -6.84 22.29
CA ASN A 31 -10.16 -8.17 21.79
C ASN A 31 -8.93 -9.09 21.74
N ASN A 32 -9.09 -10.26 22.37
CA ASN A 32 -8.19 -11.41 22.35
C ASN A 32 -8.09 -11.95 20.92
N VAL A 33 -6.91 -11.91 20.32
CA VAL A 33 -6.65 -12.59 19.05
C VAL A 33 -5.98 -13.93 19.37
N ASN A 34 -6.77 -15.01 19.42
CA ASN A 34 -6.21 -16.35 19.22
C ASN A 34 -5.83 -16.47 17.74
N PRO A 35 -4.64 -16.98 17.40
CA PRO A 35 -4.15 -16.96 16.03
C PRO A 35 -4.95 -17.94 15.14
N PRO A 36 -5.39 -17.55 13.94
CA PRO A 36 -5.97 -18.48 12.98
C PRO A 36 -4.86 -19.40 12.41
N LEU A 37 -5.11 -20.71 12.46
CA LEU A 37 -4.36 -21.74 11.70
C LEU A 37 -4.93 -21.81 10.28
N PHE A 38 -4.17 -21.53 9.21
CA PHE A 38 -4.61 -21.86 7.84
C PHE A 38 -3.46 -22.07 6.83
N ASP A 39 -3.72 -22.93 5.82
CA ASP A 39 -2.77 -23.65 4.95
C ASP A 39 -1.82 -22.85 4.03
N ALA A 40 -1.92 -21.51 3.97
CA ALA A 40 -1.09 -20.65 3.10
C ALA A 40 0.41 -20.60 3.51
N TYR A 41 0.75 -21.17 4.67
CA TYR A 41 2.11 -21.15 5.24
C TYR A 41 3.14 -22.07 4.54
N HIS A 42 2.76 -22.84 3.52
CA HIS A 42 3.67 -23.82 2.90
C HIS A 42 4.73 -23.20 1.99
N GLU A 43 4.58 -21.95 1.55
CA GLU A 43 5.57 -21.23 0.70
C GLU A 43 6.45 -20.24 1.46
N LEU A 44 6.12 -19.92 2.72
CA LEU A 44 6.89 -18.99 3.54
C LEU A 44 8.04 -19.70 4.24
N ASP A 45 9.21 -19.05 4.24
CA ASP A 45 10.27 -19.46 5.14
C ASP A 45 9.97 -19.03 6.59
N ILE A 46 10.79 -19.53 7.53
CA ILE A 46 10.58 -19.29 8.95
C ILE A 46 10.67 -17.80 9.32
N ASP A 47 11.55 -17.04 8.66
CA ASP A 47 11.76 -15.63 8.95
C ASP A 47 10.60 -14.78 8.41
N GLU A 48 10.11 -15.11 7.22
CA GLU A 48 8.91 -14.52 6.63
C GLU A 48 7.68 -14.79 7.50
N PHE A 49 7.50 -16.03 7.94
CA PHE A 49 6.42 -16.42 8.85
C PHE A 49 6.47 -15.60 10.14
N HIS A 50 7.66 -15.48 10.75
CA HIS A 50 7.85 -14.66 11.93
C HIS A 50 7.58 -13.17 11.67
N ALA A 51 7.91 -12.65 10.49
CA ALA A 51 7.61 -11.29 10.11
C ALA A 51 6.09 -11.04 9.98
N VAL A 52 5.38 -11.91 9.25
CA VAL A 52 3.90 -11.84 9.13
C VAL A 52 3.26 -11.90 10.52
N ARG A 53 3.66 -12.87 11.36
CA ARG A 53 3.12 -12.97 12.72
C ARG A 53 3.37 -11.74 13.55
N ARG A 54 4.55 -11.11 13.43
CA ARG A 54 4.83 -9.85 14.13
C ARG A 54 3.91 -8.74 13.64
N ILE A 55 3.71 -8.59 12.33
CA ILE A 55 2.80 -7.58 11.76
C ILE A 55 1.37 -7.79 12.32
N LEU A 56 0.88 -9.03 12.32
CA LEU A 56 -0.48 -9.36 12.78
C LEU A 56 -0.67 -9.24 14.30
N SER A 57 0.39 -9.43 15.09
CA SER A 57 0.29 -9.43 16.56
C SER A 57 0.16 -8.04 17.19
N TYR A 58 0.31 -6.96 16.41
CA TYR A 58 0.33 -5.60 16.93
C TYR A 58 -0.71 -4.68 16.25
N PRO A 59 -1.93 -4.60 16.80
CA PRO A 59 -2.85 -3.55 16.40
C PRO A 59 -2.41 -2.21 17.02
N GLY A 60 -1.73 -1.37 16.24
CA GLY A 60 -1.68 0.09 16.47
C GLY A 60 -0.52 0.71 17.27
N SER A 61 0.73 0.27 17.14
CA SER A 61 1.91 1.01 17.68
C SER A 61 3.22 0.66 16.96
N PRO A 62 4.27 1.51 17.06
CA PRO A 62 4.75 2.47 16.04
C PRO A 62 5.11 1.85 14.66
N PRO A 63 5.46 2.63 13.61
CA PRO A 63 5.86 2.05 12.32
C PRO A 63 6.90 0.95 12.47
N TYR A 64 6.61 -0.23 11.91
CA TYR A 64 7.54 -1.34 11.85
C TYR A 64 8.37 -1.25 10.57
N LEU A 65 9.68 -1.43 10.71
CA LEU A 65 10.60 -1.50 9.59
C LEU A 65 10.86 -2.97 9.25
N LEU A 66 10.34 -3.42 8.11
CA LEU A 66 10.71 -4.69 7.51
C LEU A 66 11.89 -4.45 6.57
N VAL A 67 13.06 -5.01 6.90
CA VAL A 67 14.28 -4.85 6.10
C VAL A 67 14.45 -6.06 5.20
N GLY A 68 14.57 -5.83 3.90
CA GLY A 68 14.95 -6.84 2.93
C GLY A 68 15.32 -6.23 1.59
N PRO A 69 15.67 -7.06 0.59
CA PRO A 69 15.97 -6.60 -0.76
C PRO A 69 14.77 -5.85 -1.37
N LEU A 70 15.06 -4.87 -2.23
CA LEU A 70 14.00 -4.12 -2.93
C LEU A 70 13.11 -5.06 -3.73
N ILE A 71 11.80 -4.82 -3.67
CA ILE A 71 10.82 -5.64 -4.37
C ILE A 71 10.98 -5.51 -5.88
N SER A 72 11.33 -4.31 -6.34
CA SER A 72 11.59 -4.06 -7.75
C SER A 72 12.76 -3.08 -7.92
N THR A 73 13.46 -3.21 -9.03
CA THR A 73 14.53 -2.29 -9.47
C THR A 73 14.14 -1.73 -10.82
N GLU A 74 14.33 -0.43 -11.04
CA GLU A 74 13.88 0.30 -12.26
C GLU A 74 14.42 -0.27 -13.59
N VAL A 75 15.44 -1.11 -13.54
CA VAL A 75 16.25 -1.52 -14.70
C VAL A 75 15.62 -2.68 -15.49
N GLU A 76 14.60 -3.37 -14.98
CA GLU A 76 14.10 -4.56 -15.65
C GLU A 76 12.79 -4.36 -16.40
N ARG A 77 12.83 -4.77 -17.68
CA ARG A 77 11.67 -5.01 -18.54
C ARG A 77 10.57 -5.65 -17.71
N TYR A 78 9.38 -5.04 -17.73
CA TYR A 78 8.15 -5.49 -17.07
C TYR A 78 8.11 -7.02 -16.87
N VAL A 79 8.35 -7.46 -15.63
CA VAL A 79 8.14 -8.84 -15.18
C VAL A 79 6.89 -8.77 -14.29
N PRO A 80 5.77 -9.41 -14.68
CA PRO A 80 4.53 -9.35 -13.89
C PRO A 80 4.65 -9.98 -12.49
N GLU A 81 5.68 -10.79 -12.30
CA GLU A 81 5.85 -11.66 -11.13
C GLU A 81 6.87 -11.09 -10.14
N LEU A 82 6.51 -11.18 -8.86
CA LEU A 82 7.42 -10.88 -7.76
C LEU A 82 8.63 -11.82 -7.85
N LYS A 83 9.82 -11.27 -8.02
CA LYS A 83 11.04 -12.09 -8.10
C LYS A 83 11.21 -12.94 -6.84
N ALA A 84 11.88 -14.08 -6.98
CA ALA A 84 12.35 -14.87 -5.83
C ALA A 84 13.20 -14.05 -4.83
N SER A 85 13.84 -12.95 -5.25
CA SER A 85 14.58 -12.03 -4.39
C SER A 85 13.71 -11.01 -3.64
N ALA A 86 12.45 -10.82 -4.03
CA ALA A 86 11.51 -9.84 -3.50
C ALA A 86 10.66 -10.39 -2.34
N ARG A 87 11.30 -11.21 -1.49
CA ARG A 87 10.69 -11.91 -0.33
C ARG A 87 9.94 -10.96 0.62
N THR A 88 10.42 -9.73 0.77
CA THR A 88 9.72 -8.67 1.53
C THR A 88 8.33 -8.38 0.99
N GLY A 89 8.14 -8.40 -0.34
CA GLY A 89 6.82 -8.21 -0.94
C GLY A 89 5.88 -9.39 -0.69
N VAL A 90 6.41 -10.62 -0.61
CA VAL A 90 5.63 -11.78 -0.19
C VAL A 90 5.09 -11.58 1.23
N VAL A 91 5.96 -11.18 2.18
CA VAL A 91 5.55 -10.87 3.56
C VAL A 91 4.49 -9.78 3.61
N VAL A 92 4.63 -8.71 2.81
CA VAL A 92 3.62 -7.65 2.73
C VAL A 92 2.29 -8.20 2.23
N CYS A 93 2.28 -8.95 1.12
CA CYS A 93 1.06 -9.53 0.58
C CYS A 93 0.36 -10.45 1.58
N GLU A 94 1.09 -11.38 2.20
CA GLU A 94 0.52 -12.33 3.17
C GLU A 94 -0.02 -11.60 4.41
N ALA A 95 0.72 -10.61 4.93
CA ALA A 95 0.22 -9.82 6.05
C ALA A 95 -1.07 -9.05 5.68
N VAL A 96 -1.14 -8.47 4.49
CA VAL A 96 -2.33 -7.74 4.01
C VAL A 96 -3.52 -8.68 3.83
N ILE A 97 -3.31 -9.87 3.25
CA ILE A 97 -4.34 -10.91 3.09
C ILE A 97 -4.91 -11.30 4.45
N GLU A 98 -4.05 -11.54 5.45
CA GLU A 98 -4.50 -11.92 6.79
C GLU A 98 -5.20 -10.77 7.52
N ILE A 99 -4.72 -9.52 7.39
CA ILE A 99 -5.42 -8.33 7.88
C ILE A 99 -6.81 -8.21 7.25
N TYR A 100 -6.91 -8.41 5.93
CA TYR A 100 -8.16 -8.33 5.17
C TYR A 100 -9.20 -9.35 5.65
N LYS A 101 -8.77 -10.60 5.92
CA LYS A 101 -9.61 -11.68 6.42
C LYS A 101 -10.04 -11.51 7.88
N THR A 102 -9.23 -10.81 8.68
CA THR A 102 -9.45 -10.71 10.13
C THR A 102 -10.65 -9.82 10.50
N SER A 103 -10.92 -8.76 9.74
CA SER A 103 -12.04 -7.84 10.02
C SER A 103 -12.51 -7.12 8.76
N GLU A 104 -13.84 -6.94 8.64
CA GLU A 104 -14.46 -6.14 7.59
C GLU A 104 -14.17 -4.63 7.74
N GLU A 105 -13.85 -4.18 8.95
CA GLU A 105 -13.49 -2.78 9.24
C GLU A 105 -12.05 -2.44 8.86
N ASN A 106 -11.22 -3.44 8.58
CA ASN A 106 -9.83 -3.17 8.22
C ASN A 106 -9.74 -2.45 6.88
N ARG A 107 -8.93 -1.40 6.85
CA ARG A 107 -8.61 -0.59 5.68
C ARG A 107 -7.10 -0.47 5.58
N VAL A 108 -6.53 -0.84 4.44
CA VAL A 108 -5.09 -0.92 4.25
C VAL A 108 -4.66 0.01 3.12
N LEU A 109 -3.65 0.85 3.40
CA LEU A 109 -2.93 1.60 2.39
C LEU A 109 -1.55 0.99 2.18
N ILE A 110 -1.21 0.66 0.93
CA ILE A 110 0.14 0.24 0.54
C ILE A 110 0.73 1.32 -0.34
N CYS A 111 1.88 1.87 0.08
CA CYS A 111 2.60 2.88 -0.68
C CYS A 111 4.00 2.41 -1.05
N ALA A 112 4.37 2.55 -2.32
CA ALA A 112 5.71 2.26 -2.82
C ALA A 112 6.32 3.46 -3.58
N PRO A 113 7.64 3.53 -3.77
CA PRO A 113 8.26 4.64 -4.51
C PRO A 113 7.96 4.58 -6.01
N ILE A 114 7.83 3.39 -6.58
CA ILE A 114 7.68 3.19 -8.04
C ILE A 114 6.39 2.45 -8.38
N ASN A 115 5.80 2.79 -9.52
CA ASN A 115 4.53 2.22 -9.99
C ASN A 115 4.58 0.69 -10.09
N HIS A 116 5.66 0.17 -10.68
CA HIS A 116 5.86 -1.27 -10.87
C HIS A 116 5.71 -2.06 -9.56
N THR A 117 6.31 -1.58 -8.46
CA THR A 117 6.20 -2.26 -7.16
C THR A 117 4.75 -2.35 -6.70
N CYS A 118 3.98 -1.27 -6.83
CA CYS A 118 2.56 -1.31 -6.49
C CYS A 118 1.79 -2.30 -7.36
N ASP A 119 2.10 -2.37 -8.65
CA ASP A 119 1.38 -3.24 -9.57
C ASP A 119 1.70 -4.71 -9.31
N ALA A 120 2.97 -5.05 -9.07
CA ALA A 120 3.38 -6.40 -8.71
C ALA A 120 2.71 -6.87 -7.40
N LEU A 121 2.62 -5.99 -6.40
CA LEU A 121 1.89 -6.28 -5.15
C LEU A 121 0.39 -6.45 -5.40
N MET A 122 -0.22 -5.55 -6.19
CA MET A 122 -1.65 -5.63 -6.52
C MET A 122 -1.99 -6.92 -7.28
N THR A 123 -1.21 -7.27 -8.30
CA THR A 123 -1.40 -8.51 -9.07
C THR A 123 -1.41 -9.73 -8.17
N ARG A 124 -0.46 -9.84 -7.23
CA ARG A 124 -0.44 -10.95 -6.27
C ARG A 124 -1.64 -10.93 -5.33
N LEU A 125 -2.05 -9.77 -4.83
CA LEU A 125 -3.19 -9.64 -3.94
C LEU A 125 -4.53 -9.99 -4.62
N MET A 126 -4.68 -9.68 -5.91
CA MET A 126 -5.89 -10.00 -6.71
C MET A 126 -6.13 -11.51 -6.89
N GLU A 127 -5.13 -12.36 -6.63
CA GLU A 127 -5.30 -13.82 -6.64
C GLU A 127 -6.19 -14.31 -5.48
N VAL A 128 -6.33 -13.50 -4.41
CA VAL A 128 -7.04 -13.87 -3.18
C VAL A 128 -8.12 -12.86 -2.80
N ILE A 129 -7.88 -11.57 -3.04
CA ILE A 129 -8.78 -10.47 -2.66
C ILE A 129 -9.60 -10.05 -3.90
N PRO A 130 -10.94 -9.94 -3.78
CA PRO A 130 -11.78 -9.49 -4.88
C PRO A 130 -11.39 -8.09 -5.38
N GLU A 131 -11.45 -7.91 -6.70
CA GLU A 131 -11.19 -6.61 -7.36
C GLU A 131 -12.09 -5.50 -6.82
N SER A 132 -13.34 -5.82 -6.43
CA SER A 132 -14.28 -4.84 -5.84
C SER A 132 -13.77 -4.18 -4.56
N ASP A 133 -12.86 -4.85 -3.84
CA ASP A 133 -12.34 -4.38 -2.56
C ASP A 133 -10.98 -3.68 -2.71
N MET A 134 -10.47 -3.59 -3.94
CA MET A 134 -9.13 -3.10 -4.25
C MET A 134 -9.16 -1.89 -5.17
N PHE A 135 -8.28 -0.93 -4.90
CA PHE A 135 -8.12 0.24 -5.78
C PHE A 135 -6.65 0.61 -6.00
N ARG A 136 -6.29 0.85 -7.28
CA ARG A 136 -4.99 1.38 -7.68
C ARG A 136 -5.07 2.89 -7.90
N ALA A 137 -4.53 3.66 -6.96
CA ALA A 137 -4.35 5.10 -7.11
C ALA A 137 -3.15 5.41 -8.02
N ASN A 138 -3.39 5.42 -9.34
CA ASN A 138 -2.41 5.81 -10.35
C ASN A 138 -2.25 7.33 -10.42
N ALA A 139 -1.11 7.80 -10.97
CA ALA A 139 -1.00 9.20 -11.39
C ALA A 139 -1.87 9.45 -12.62
N ALA A 140 -2.46 10.65 -12.76
CA ALA A 140 -3.39 10.96 -13.84
C ALA A 140 -2.82 10.67 -15.24
N PHE A 141 -1.55 11.05 -15.45
CA PHE A 141 -0.83 10.89 -16.72
C PHE A 141 0.14 9.70 -16.73
N ARG A 142 -0.14 8.67 -15.93
CA ARG A 142 0.64 7.44 -15.98
C ARG A 142 0.48 6.78 -17.36
N GLU A 143 1.59 6.28 -17.92
CA GLU A 143 1.60 5.50 -19.16
C GLU A 143 0.71 4.24 -19.03
N MET A 144 -0.41 4.20 -19.74
CA MET A 144 -1.42 3.14 -19.64
C MET A 144 -0.93 1.78 -20.16
N ASP A 145 -0.10 1.79 -21.20
CA ASP A 145 0.54 0.60 -21.79
C ASP A 145 1.52 -0.09 -20.81
N ARG A 146 1.92 0.60 -19.75
CA ARG A 146 2.73 0.07 -18.65
C ARG A 146 1.93 -0.39 -17.45
N VAL A 147 0.59 -0.39 -17.52
CA VAL A 147 -0.27 -0.96 -16.48
C VAL A 147 -0.62 -2.40 -16.86
N PRO A 148 -0.46 -3.38 -15.95
CA PRO A 148 -0.95 -4.73 -16.20
C PRO A 148 -2.42 -4.73 -16.65
N SER A 149 -2.77 -5.54 -17.65
CA SER A 149 -4.13 -5.54 -18.22
C SER A 149 -5.23 -5.78 -17.19
N ASP A 150 -4.97 -6.63 -16.20
CA ASP A 150 -5.95 -6.97 -15.17
C ASP A 150 -6.16 -5.81 -14.19
N ILE A 151 -5.12 -5.05 -13.87
CA ILE A 151 -5.22 -3.82 -13.08
C ILE A 151 -5.87 -2.71 -13.92
N LEU A 152 -5.54 -2.60 -15.21
CA LEU A 152 -6.07 -1.53 -16.05
C LEU A 152 -7.60 -1.61 -16.17
N ARG A 153 -8.18 -2.82 -16.19
CA ARG A 153 -9.63 -3.03 -16.23
C ARG A 153 -10.37 -2.49 -15.00
N SER A 154 -9.70 -2.46 -13.86
CA SER A 154 -10.24 -1.97 -12.58
C SER A 154 -10.00 -0.48 -12.36
N CYS A 155 -9.23 0.17 -13.23
CA CYS A 155 -8.87 1.57 -13.09
C CYS A 155 -9.92 2.49 -13.72
N PRO A 156 -10.47 3.47 -12.97
CA PRO A 156 -11.26 4.55 -13.53
C PRO A 156 -10.42 5.38 -14.50
N VAL A 157 -10.89 5.55 -15.73
CA VAL A 157 -10.24 6.34 -16.78
C VAL A 157 -11.26 7.27 -17.44
N LYS A 158 -10.88 8.54 -17.60
CA LYS A 158 -11.64 9.54 -18.35
C LYS A 158 -10.68 10.40 -19.16
N ASP A 159 -11.04 10.67 -20.42
CA ASP A 159 -10.23 11.49 -21.33
C ASP A 159 -8.76 11.04 -21.39
N GLU A 160 -8.52 9.73 -21.47
CA GLU A 160 -7.19 9.10 -21.46
C GLU A 160 -6.35 9.40 -20.20
N CYS A 161 -6.99 9.76 -19.08
CA CYS A 161 -6.33 10.02 -17.81
C CYS A 161 -6.91 9.13 -16.70
N PHE A 162 -6.04 8.65 -15.80
CA PHE A 162 -6.48 7.91 -14.62
C PHE A 162 -7.21 8.84 -13.64
N GLU A 163 -8.44 8.48 -13.28
CA GLU A 163 -9.23 9.21 -12.30
C GLU A 163 -9.04 8.65 -10.89
N CYS A 164 -9.24 9.51 -9.90
CA CYS A 164 -9.42 9.11 -8.52
C CYS A 164 -10.92 9.19 -8.24
N PRO A 165 -11.59 8.10 -7.82
CA PRO A 165 -13.00 8.15 -7.50
C PRO A 165 -13.31 9.19 -6.41
N PRO A 166 -14.55 9.72 -6.35
CA PRO A 166 -14.96 10.58 -5.25
C PRO A 166 -14.95 9.82 -3.92
N LEU A 167 -14.85 10.56 -2.81
CA LEU A 167 -14.73 10.02 -1.45
C LEU A 167 -15.66 8.84 -1.10
N PRO A 168 -16.97 8.86 -1.41
CA PRO A 168 -17.86 7.77 -1.01
C PRO A 168 -17.43 6.43 -1.60
N ILE A 169 -16.99 6.43 -2.86
CA ILE A 169 -16.51 5.24 -3.55
C ILE A 169 -15.13 4.85 -3.01
N LEU A 170 -14.25 5.83 -2.77
CA LEU A 170 -12.93 5.54 -2.20
C LEU A 170 -13.00 4.83 -0.83
N GLN A 171 -14.00 5.17 -0.02
CA GLN A 171 -14.19 4.58 1.32
C GLN A 171 -14.73 3.14 1.29
N GLU A 172 -15.28 2.69 0.15
CA GLU A 172 -15.75 1.33 -0.05
C GLU A 172 -14.58 0.36 -0.23
N PHE A 173 -13.48 0.81 -0.84
CA PHE A 173 -12.30 -0.04 -1.02
C PHE A 173 -11.65 -0.39 0.31
N LYS A 174 -11.29 -1.67 0.48
CA LYS A 174 -10.58 -2.14 1.67
C LYS A 174 -9.08 -2.01 1.54
N ILE A 175 -8.55 -2.21 0.32
CA ILE A 175 -7.12 -2.16 0.05
C ILE A 175 -6.85 -1.12 -1.04
N ILE A 176 -6.05 -0.11 -0.72
CA ILE A 176 -5.63 0.92 -1.68
C ILE A 176 -4.13 0.83 -1.89
N LEU A 177 -3.69 0.75 -3.15
CA LEU A 177 -2.29 0.80 -3.53
C LEU A 177 -1.98 2.10 -4.25
N SER A 178 -0.95 2.81 -3.79
CA SER A 178 -0.51 4.08 -4.35
C SER A 178 1.01 4.18 -4.46
N THR A 179 1.51 5.01 -5.36
CA THR A 179 2.90 5.48 -5.19
C THR A 179 2.95 6.54 -4.08
N TYR A 180 4.10 6.79 -3.46
CA TYR A 180 4.23 7.89 -2.50
C TYR A 180 3.71 9.22 -3.03
N VAL A 181 4.05 9.55 -4.29
CA VAL A 181 3.57 10.78 -4.94
C VAL A 181 2.05 10.72 -5.12
N SER A 182 1.53 9.72 -5.84
CA SER A 182 0.07 9.62 -6.11
C SER A 182 -0.82 9.52 -4.86
N SER A 183 -0.27 9.23 -3.68
CA SER A 183 -1.04 9.18 -2.43
C SER A 183 -1.70 10.51 -2.06
N PHE A 184 -1.17 11.66 -2.53
CA PHE A 184 -1.80 12.97 -2.34
C PHE A 184 -3.21 13.02 -2.93
N ARG A 185 -3.49 12.25 -4.01
CA ARG A 185 -4.80 12.25 -4.65
C ARG A 185 -5.90 11.77 -3.70
N LEU A 186 -5.57 10.77 -2.87
CA LEU A 186 -6.49 10.24 -1.85
C LEU A 186 -6.86 11.33 -0.83
N TYR A 187 -5.89 12.17 -0.44
CA TYR A 187 -6.16 13.32 0.43
C TYR A 187 -7.04 14.36 -0.23
N ASN A 188 -6.74 14.69 -1.49
CA ASN A 188 -7.48 15.71 -2.23
C ASN A 188 -8.95 15.31 -2.39
N GLU A 189 -9.24 14.02 -2.54
CA GLU A 189 -10.60 13.49 -2.54
C GLU A 189 -11.25 13.46 -1.15
N GLY A 190 -10.49 13.70 -0.06
CA GLY A 190 -11.03 13.87 1.28
C GLY A 190 -10.83 12.69 2.23
N ILE A 191 -9.93 11.74 1.91
CA ILE A 191 -9.55 10.68 2.85
C ILE A 191 -8.91 11.31 4.09
N ALA A 192 -9.56 11.14 5.25
CA ALA A 192 -9.12 11.71 6.51
C ALA A 192 -8.09 10.84 7.22
N ALA A 193 -7.30 11.46 8.11
CA ALA A 193 -6.43 10.73 9.02
C ALA A 193 -7.25 9.73 9.87
N GLY A 194 -6.71 8.53 10.05
CA GLY A 194 -7.38 7.43 10.75
C GLY A 194 -8.33 6.60 9.90
N HIS A 195 -8.52 6.91 8.61
CA HIS A 195 -9.29 6.06 7.70
C HIS A 195 -8.66 4.68 7.51
N PHE A 196 -7.34 4.62 7.33
CA PHE A 196 -6.61 3.36 7.22
C PHE A 196 -6.24 2.82 8.60
N SER A 197 -6.61 1.58 8.87
CA SER A 197 -6.17 0.87 10.09
C SER A 197 -4.71 0.41 9.97
N HIS A 198 -4.23 0.19 8.75
CA HIS A 198 -2.86 -0.24 8.48
C HIS A 198 -2.26 0.52 7.29
N ILE A 199 -0.98 0.88 7.39
CA ILE A 199 -0.24 1.54 6.32
C ILE A 199 1.09 0.82 6.13
N PHE A 200 1.36 0.36 4.91
CA PHE A 200 2.61 -0.27 4.50
C PHE A 200 3.40 0.70 3.64
N LEU A 201 4.57 1.14 4.11
CA LEU A 201 5.53 1.91 3.31
C LEU A 201 6.62 0.98 2.80
N VAL A 202 6.48 0.58 1.55
CA VAL A 202 7.30 -0.44 0.88
C VAL A 202 8.50 0.22 0.20
N ASP A 203 9.68 -0.38 0.30
CA ASP A 203 10.92 0.11 -0.33
C ASP A 203 11.29 1.57 0.04
N ALA A 204 10.84 2.05 1.20
CA ALA A 204 11.05 3.43 1.65
C ALA A 204 12.53 3.87 1.73
N SER A 205 13.43 2.90 1.95
CA SER A 205 14.89 3.12 2.01
C SER A 205 15.54 3.40 0.65
N SER A 206 14.91 3.01 -0.46
CA SER A 206 15.43 3.27 -1.82
C SER A 206 15.25 4.73 -2.25
N THR A 207 14.37 5.46 -1.55
CA THR A 207 14.19 6.88 -1.74
C THR A 207 15.42 7.61 -1.18
N THR A 208 16.25 8.18 -2.06
CA THR A 208 17.35 9.08 -1.65
C THR A 208 16.82 10.20 -0.76
N GLU A 209 17.66 10.80 0.08
CA GLU A 209 17.36 11.72 1.20
C GLU A 209 16.32 12.85 0.95
N GLN A 210 15.93 13.07 -0.30
CA GLN A 210 14.86 13.96 -0.78
C GLN A 210 13.45 13.31 -0.78
N GLY A 211 13.31 12.08 -0.25
CA GLY A 211 12.04 11.40 0.02
C GLY A 211 11.95 10.80 1.43
N ARG A 212 12.92 11.10 2.31
CA ARG A 212 12.83 10.71 3.73
C ARG A 212 11.78 11.56 4.42
N LEU A 213 10.69 10.94 4.86
CA LEU A 213 9.92 11.42 6.00
C LEU A 213 10.89 11.59 7.16
N LYS A 214 11.24 12.83 7.52
CA LYS A 214 11.81 13.10 8.84
C LYS A 214 10.66 12.93 9.83
N LEU A 215 10.67 11.81 10.54
CA LEU A 215 9.74 11.45 11.61
C LEU A 215 9.71 12.51 12.71
#